data_AF-A0A1D6FLX6-F1
#
_entry.id   AF-A0A1D6FLX6-F1
#
_cell.length_a   1.000
_cell.length_b   1.000
_cell.length_c   1.000
_cell.angle_alpha   90.00
_cell.angle_beta   90.00
_cell.angle_gamma   90.00
#
_symmetry.space_group_name_H-M   'P 1'
#
loop_
_entity.id
_entity.type
_entity.pdbx_description
1 polymer ?
#
loop_
_entity_poly.entity_id
_entity_poly.type
_entity_poly.pdbx_seq_one_letter_code
_entity_poly.pdbx_strand_id
1 'polypeptide(L)'
;MPPPPLPYLLLLWTHGQAPSDQTRAALNSKQASNSTRCGWWLGLVTAAWVQCVSGNNYTFSNYSHALKTLMGLTQLQLNDLSVAKDIGKAFGLLAGLASDRVPIWLLLAVGSLEGLLGYGAQWMVVSGAVAPLPYWQICVFLCLGGNSTTWMNTAVLVTCIRNFRWSRGPISGLLKGYVGLSTAIFTDTCSVLFANDPASFLVMLAVVPAAVCALAMVFLREGTAAADEEDDGRCFAHTAPSRRDR
;
A
#
# COMPACT_ATOMS: atom_id res chain seq x y z
N MET A 1 -68.56 -6.96 16.41
CA MET A 1 -67.29 -7.51 15.87
C MET A 1 -66.27 -7.48 17.00
N PRO A 2 -66.02 -8.61 17.70
CA PRO A 2 -65.06 -8.64 18.79
C PRO A 2 -63.62 -8.71 18.24
N PRO A 3 -62.63 -8.15 18.96
CA PRO A 3 -61.23 -8.18 18.55
C PRO A 3 -60.67 -9.62 18.60
N PRO A 4 -59.67 -9.96 17.78
CA PRO A 4 -59.08 -11.29 17.81
C PRO A 4 -58.37 -11.53 19.15
N PRO A 5 -58.40 -12.77 19.67
CA PRO A 5 -57.85 -13.09 20.97
C PRO A 5 -56.31 -13.00 20.93
N LEU A 6 -55.72 -12.58 22.07
CA LEU A 6 -54.29 -12.47 22.32
C LEU A 6 -53.39 -13.74 22.15
N PRO A 7 -53.84 -15.00 21.95
CA PRO A 7 -52.91 -16.13 21.87
C PRO A 7 -52.07 -16.18 20.59
N TYR A 8 -52.46 -15.49 19.52
CA TYR A 8 -51.77 -15.61 18.22
C TYR A 8 -50.41 -14.90 18.16
N LEU A 9 -50.23 -13.80 18.90
CA LEU A 9 -48.94 -13.09 18.96
C LEU A 9 -47.90 -13.82 19.85
N LEU A 10 -48.36 -14.62 20.81
CA LEU A 10 -47.47 -15.47 21.62
C LEU A 10 -47.09 -16.76 20.88
N LEU A 11 -47.96 -17.32 20.03
CA LEU A 11 -47.64 -18.51 19.22
C LEU A 11 -46.60 -18.24 18.12
N LEU A 12 -46.53 -17.01 17.59
CA LEU A 12 -45.47 -16.59 16.68
C LEU A 12 -44.12 -16.36 17.39
N TRP A 13 -44.13 -16.16 18.71
CA TRP A 13 -42.91 -16.07 19.52
C TRP A 13 -42.44 -17.44 20.01
N THR A 14 -43.35 -18.40 20.23
CA THR A 14 -43.01 -19.79 20.61
C THR A 14 -42.63 -20.69 19.43
N HIS A 15 -43.01 -20.32 18.20
CA HIS A 15 -42.47 -20.91 16.97
C HIS A 15 -41.32 -20.07 16.37
N GLY A 16 -40.54 -19.41 17.23
CA GLY A 16 -39.17 -19.04 16.89
C GLY A 16 -38.34 -20.31 16.73
N GLN A 17 -38.52 -21.02 15.60
CA GLN A 17 -37.57 -22.03 15.16
C GLN A 17 -36.23 -21.31 15.02
N ALA A 18 -35.36 -21.49 16.03
CA ALA A 18 -33.97 -21.13 15.90
C ALA A 18 -33.49 -21.74 14.57
N PRO A 19 -32.83 -20.94 13.70
CA PRO A 19 -32.43 -21.40 12.38
C PRO A 19 -31.70 -22.74 12.55
N SER A 20 -32.12 -23.76 11.78
CA SER A 20 -31.55 -25.10 11.89
C SER A 20 -30.02 -25.03 11.73
N ASP A 21 -29.29 -25.94 12.34
CA ASP A 21 -27.82 -25.93 12.29
C ASP A 21 -27.28 -25.88 10.84
N GLN A 22 -28.05 -26.42 9.90
CA GLN A 22 -27.79 -26.36 8.47
C GLN A 22 -27.98 -24.95 7.88
N THR A 23 -29.02 -24.22 8.30
CA THR A 23 -29.22 -22.80 7.95
C THR A 23 -28.17 -21.90 8.59
N ARG A 24 -27.76 -22.18 9.84
CA ARG A 24 -26.65 -21.49 10.51
C ARG A 24 -25.32 -21.74 9.80
N ALA A 25 -25.04 -22.97 9.41
CA ALA A 25 -23.85 -23.31 8.63
C ALA A 25 -23.85 -22.64 7.24
N ALA A 26 -25.00 -22.56 6.57
CA ALA A 26 -25.16 -21.87 5.29
C ALA A 26 -24.98 -20.34 5.42
N LEU A 27 -25.47 -19.74 6.51
CA LEU A 27 -25.27 -18.31 6.81
C LEU A 27 -23.81 -18.02 7.18
N ASN A 28 -23.19 -18.84 8.02
CA ASN A 28 -21.78 -18.70 8.41
C ASN A 28 -20.84 -18.88 7.21
N SER A 29 -21.09 -19.85 6.33
CA SER A 29 -20.30 -20.04 5.11
C SER A 29 -20.50 -18.92 4.08
N LYS A 30 -21.71 -18.37 3.94
CA LYS A 30 -21.95 -17.17 3.12
C LYS A 30 -21.25 -15.95 3.72
N GLN A 31 -21.29 -15.78 5.03
CA GLN A 31 -20.68 -14.66 5.74
C GLN A 31 -19.14 -14.73 5.70
N ALA A 32 -18.56 -15.93 5.85
CA ALA A 32 -17.14 -16.19 5.66
C ALA A 32 -16.71 -15.96 4.19
N SER A 33 -17.50 -16.44 3.22
CA SER A 33 -17.26 -16.21 1.78
C SER A 33 -17.34 -14.73 1.39
N ASN A 34 -18.27 -13.98 1.98
CA ASN A 34 -18.40 -12.55 1.74
C ASN A 34 -17.27 -11.76 2.39
N SER A 35 -16.85 -12.12 3.61
CA SER A 35 -15.74 -11.46 4.32
C SER A 35 -14.40 -11.66 3.60
N THR A 36 -14.12 -12.88 3.13
CA THR A 36 -12.93 -13.15 2.30
C THR A 36 -12.95 -12.41 0.97
N ARG A 37 -14.12 -12.26 0.33
CA ARG A 37 -14.26 -11.50 -0.93
C ARG A 37 -14.08 -10.00 -0.72
N CYS A 38 -14.56 -9.44 0.39
CA CYS A 38 -14.34 -8.05 0.76
C CYS A 38 -12.86 -7.77 1.03
N GLY A 39 -12.18 -8.59 1.84
CA GLY A 39 -10.73 -8.48 2.07
C GLY A 39 -9.92 -8.56 0.77
N TRP A 40 -10.36 -9.40 -0.16
CA TRP A 40 -9.75 -9.55 -1.47
C TRP A 40 -9.82 -8.29 -2.33
N TRP A 41 -11.00 -7.67 -2.45
CA TRP A 41 -11.14 -6.42 -3.19
C TRP A 41 -10.42 -5.27 -2.49
N LEU A 42 -10.44 -5.22 -1.15
CA LEU A 42 -9.73 -4.21 -0.37
C LEU A 42 -8.22 -4.27 -0.60
N GLY A 43 -7.63 -5.48 -0.63
CA GLY A 43 -6.21 -5.66 -0.95
C GLY A 43 -5.84 -5.18 -2.36
N LEU A 44 -6.70 -5.45 -3.36
CA LEU A 44 -6.49 -4.98 -4.72
C LEU A 44 -6.60 -3.45 -4.85
N VAL A 45 -7.63 -2.85 -4.26
CA VAL A 45 -7.84 -1.39 -4.27
C VAL A 45 -6.68 -0.68 -3.57
N THR A 46 -6.26 -1.20 -2.42
CA THR A 46 -5.12 -0.66 -1.69
C THR A 46 -3.82 -0.76 -2.50
N ALA A 47 -3.59 -1.92 -3.14
CA ALA A 47 -2.48 -2.10 -4.06
C ALA A 47 -2.50 -1.06 -5.20
N ALA A 48 -3.65 -0.86 -5.83
CA ALA A 48 -3.80 0.13 -6.91
C ALA A 48 -3.54 1.57 -6.42
N TRP A 49 -4.05 1.95 -5.25
CA TRP A 49 -3.82 3.27 -4.65
C TRP A 49 -2.34 3.55 -4.38
N VAL A 50 -1.64 2.61 -3.72
CA VAL A 50 -0.19 2.73 -3.48
C VAL A 50 0.55 2.83 -4.81
N GLN A 51 0.08 2.10 -5.82
CA GLN A 51 0.76 2.07 -7.10
C GLN A 51 0.57 3.34 -7.94
N CYS A 52 -0.56 4.03 -7.77
CA CYS A 52 -0.82 5.35 -8.34
C CYS A 52 0.05 6.48 -7.74
N VAL A 53 0.71 6.27 -6.59
CA VAL A 53 1.62 7.26 -6.00
C VAL A 53 3.10 6.90 -6.14
N SER A 54 3.41 5.65 -6.46
CA SER A 54 4.78 5.16 -6.64
C SER A 54 5.47 5.63 -7.94
N GLY A 55 4.77 6.36 -8.82
CA GLY A 55 5.36 6.97 -10.03
C GLY A 55 6.33 8.13 -9.75
N ASN A 56 6.37 8.63 -8.52
CA ASN A 56 7.21 9.76 -8.09
C ASN A 56 8.72 9.58 -8.36
N ASN A 57 9.20 8.35 -8.48
CA ASN A 57 10.60 8.09 -8.75
C ASN A 57 10.98 8.49 -10.17
N TYR A 58 10.08 8.37 -11.14
CA TYR A 58 10.42 8.63 -12.54
C TYR A 58 10.42 10.12 -12.91
N THR A 59 10.02 11.00 -11.99
CA THR A 59 9.91 12.45 -12.22
C THR A 59 11.18 13.24 -11.89
N PHE A 60 12.31 12.56 -11.66
CA PHE A 60 13.60 13.24 -11.40
C PHE A 60 13.95 14.26 -12.49
N SER A 61 13.68 13.94 -13.76
CA SER A 61 13.88 14.85 -14.89
C SER A 61 13.16 16.19 -14.78
N ASN A 62 12.05 16.24 -14.04
CA ASN A 62 11.20 17.42 -13.92
C ASN A 62 11.78 18.47 -12.97
N TYR A 63 12.53 18.06 -11.94
CA TYR A 63 13.13 18.97 -10.96
C TYR A 63 14.67 18.94 -10.95
N SER A 64 15.30 18.01 -11.67
CA SER A 64 16.76 17.87 -11.72
C SER A 64 17.47 19.15 -12.18
N HIS A 65 16.86 19.90 -13.11
CA HIS A 65 17.42 21.18 -13.56
C HIS A 65 17.47 22.20 -12.43
N ALA A 66 16.41 22.31 -11.62
CA ALA A 66 16.36 23.23 -10.49
C ALA A 66 17.42 22.87 -9.44
N LEU A 67 17.54 21.57 -9.12
CA LEU A 67 18.56 21.06 -8.21
C LEU A 67 19.98 21.39 -8.72
N LYS A 68 20.21 21.22 -10.03
CA LYS A 68 21.49 21.54 -10.67
C LYS A 68 21.85 23.02 -10.51
N THR A 69 20.91 23.93 -10.80
CA THR A 69 21.17 25.38 -10.73
C THR A 69 21.38 25.87 -9.30
N LEU A 70 20.59 25.36 -8.34
CA LEU A 70 20.70 25.75 -6.93
C LEU A 70 22.01 25.28 -6.28
N MET A 71 22.48 24.09 -6.63
CA MET A 71 23.68 23.50 -6.06
C MET A 71 24.95 23.76 -6.90
N GLY A 72 24.83 24.46 -8.04
CA GLY A 72 25.95 24.72 -8.95
C GLY A 72 26.56 23.45 -9.56
N LEU A 73 25.75 22.41 -9.79
CA LEU A 73 26.24 21.10 -10.25
C LEU A 73 26.59 21.09 -11.75
N THR A 74 27.60 20.30 -12.08
CA THR A 74 27.90 19.94 -13.47
C THR A 74 26.89 18.94 -14.02
N GLN A 75 26.78 18.82 -15.35
CA GLN A 75 25.92 17.78 -15.96
C GLN A 75 26.39 16.36 -15.58
N LEU A 76 27.69 16.15 -15.42
CA LEU A 76 28.24 14.86 -14.99
C LEU A 76 27.72 14.49 -13.59
N GLN A 77 27.83 15.42 -12.63
CA GLN A 77 27.29 15.23 -11.29
C GLN A 77 25.77 15.00 -11.28
N LEU A 78 25.02 15.71 -12.13
CA LEU A 78 23.58 15.48 -12.23
C LEU A 78 23.23 14.08 -12.79
N ASN A 79 24.01 13.59 -13.74
CA ASN A 79 23.85 12.22 -14.25
C ASN A 79 24.20 11.19 -13.18
N ASP A 80 25.29 11.41 -12.44
CA ASP A 80 25.68 10.56 -11.31
C ASP A 80 24.60 10.53 -10.22
N LEU A 81 23.87 11.63 -10.00
CA LEU A 81 22.70 11.67 -9.12
C LEU A 81 21.55 10.79 -9.62
N SER A 82 21.27 10.81 -10.93
CA SER A 82 20.29 9.88 -11.52
C SER A 82 20.72 8.43 -11.32
N VAL A 83 22.01 8.13 -11.49
CA VAL A 83 22.57 6.80 -11.25
C VAL A 83 22.46 6.42 -9.77
N ALA A 84 22.77 7.32 -8.83
CA ALA A 84 22.67 7.08 -7.40
C ALA A 84 21.24 6.69 -7.00
N LYS A 85 20.24 7.41 -7.51
CA LYS A 85 18.83 7.04 -7.34
C LYS A 85 18.52 5.64 -7.87
N ASP A 86 19.02 5.28 -9.06
CA ASP A 86 18.81 3.94 -9.62
C ASP A 86 19.56 2.84 -8.83
N ILE A 87 20.71 3.16 -8.22
CA ILE A 87 21.38 2.30 -7.24
C ILE A 87 20.50 2.12 -6.00
N GLY A 88 19.83 3.16 -5.53
CA GLY A 88 18.80 3.10 -4.49
C GLY A 88 17.75 2.04 -4.78
N LYS A 89 17.32 1.91 -6.05
CA LYS A 89 16.37 0.88 -6.47
C LYS A 89 16.96 -0.54 -6.44
N ALA A 90 18.27 -0.69 -6.62
CA ALA A 90 18.93 -1.99 -6.49
C ALA A 90 18.94 -2.49 -5.02
N PHE A 91 19.07 -1.58 -4.05
CA PHE A 91 18.94 -1.92 -2.62
C PHE A 91 17.56 -2.47 -2.24
N GLY A 92 16.54 -2.26 -3.09
CA GLY A 92 15.23 -2.87 -2.97
C GLY A 92 15.21 -4.40 -2.96
N LEU A 93 16.29 -5.07 -3.35
CA LEU A 93 16.47 -6.51 -3.11
C LEU A 93 16.31 -6.87 -1.62
N LEU A 94 16.74 -5.99 -0.72
CA LEU A 94 16.56 -6.16 0.72
C LEU A 94 15.08 -6.13 1.11
N ALA A 95 14.27 -5.28 0.46
CA ALA A 95 12.82 -5.28 0.67
C ALA A 95 12.20 -6.62 0.23
N GLY A 96 12.68 -7.19 -0.87
CA GLY A 96 12.29 -8.53 -1.33
C GLY A 96 12.61 -9.60 -0.29
N LEU A 97 13.84 -9.64 0.23
CA LEU A 97 14.24 -10.60 1.27
C LEU A 97 13.49 -10.39 2.59
N ALA A 98 13.23 -9.14 2.96
CA ALA A 98 12.48 -8.81 4.16
C ALA A 98 11.00 -9.20 4.05
N SER A 99 10.43 -9.20 2.84
CA SER A 99 8.98 -9.39 2.63
C SER A 99 8.42 -10.73 3.10
N ASP A 100 9.27 -11.75 3.22
CA ASP A 100 8.89 -13.05 3.79
C ASP A 100 8.87 -13.05 5.32
N ARG A 101 9.59 -12.11 5.95
CA ARG A 101 9.83 -12.04 7.40
C ARG A 101 9.00 -10.97 8.10
N VAL A 102 8.60 -9.92 7.39
CA VAL A 102 7.90 -8.77 7.96
C VAL A 102 6.47 -8.64 7.42
N PRO A 103 5.54 -8.06 8.21
CA PRO A 103 4.18 -7.83 7.74
C PRO A 103 4.13 -6.70 6.69
N ILE A 104 3.12 -6.73 5.82
CA ILE A 104 2.96 -5.81 4.68
C ILE A 104 2.89 -4.35 5.14
N TRP A 105 2.21 -4.08 6.25
CA TRP A 105 2.11 -2.71 6.78
C TRP A 105 3.49 -2.15 7.16
N LEU A 106 4.42 -2.98 7.63
CA LEU A 106 5.77 -2.53 7.97
C LEU A 106 6.59 -2.22 6.72
N LEU A 107 6.42 -2.99 5.64
CA LEU A 107 7.02 -2.68 4.33
C LEU A 107 6.58 -1.30 3.82
N LEU A 108 5.27 -0.99 3.92
CA LEU A 108 4.73 0.32 3.56
C LEU A 108 5.21 1.44 4.50
N ALA A 109 5.35 1.15 5.80
CA ALA A 109 5.87 2.11 6.78
C ALA A 109 7.32 2.51 6.45
N VAL A 110 8.19 1.53 6.18
CA VAL A 110 9.59 1.78 5.80
C VAL A 110 9.65 2.56 4.49
N GLY A 111 8.91 2.11 3.46
CA GLY A 111 8.87 2.81 2.18
C GLY A 111 8.38 4.26 2.29
N SER A 112 7.30 4.50 3.04
CA SER A 112 6.76 5.86 3.22
C SER A 112 7.70 6.76 4.01
N LEU A 113 8.37 6.25 5.05
CA LEU A 113 9.36 7.00 5.81
C LEU A 113 10.59 7.36 4.97
N GLU A 114 11.16 6.39 4.26
CA GLU A 114 12.29 6.64 3.35
C GLU A 114 11.93 7.64 2.24
N GLY A 115 10.71 7.53 1.69
CA GLY A 115 10.21 8.46 0.68
C GLY A 115 10.05 9.87 1.24
N LEU A 116 9.42 10.01 2.41
CA LEU A 116 9.25 11.31 3.07
C LEU A 116 10.60 11.96 3.39
N LEU A 117 11.58 11.18 3.88
CA LEU A 117 12.91 11.67 4.17
C LEU A 117 13.70 12.03 2.90
N GLY A 118 13.65 11.19 1.86
CA GLY A 118 14.35 11.41 0.60
C GLY A 118 13.83 12.65 -0.13
N TYR A 119 12.53 12.69 -0.43
CA TYR A 119 11.91 13.81 -1.14
C TYR A 119 11.79 15.07 -0.25
N GLY A 120 11.55 14.91 1.05
CA GLY A 120 11.50 16.03 2.00
C GLY A 120 12.85 16.73 2.14
N ALA A 121 13.96 15.98 2.17
CA ALA A 121 15.29 16.57 2.18
C ALA A 121 15.61 17.31 0.87
N GLN A 122 15.23 16.75 -0.27
CA GLN A 122 15.33 17.44 -1.56
C GLN A 122 14.52 18.73 -1.58
N TRP A 123 13.28 18.69 -1.06
CA TRP A 123 12.44 19.87 -0.95
C TRP A 123 13.09 20.96 -0.09
N MET A 124 13.68 20.62 1.06
CA MET A 124 14.37 21.60 1.93
C MET A 124 15.52 22.31 1.21
N VAL A 125 16.27 21.60 0.36
CA VAL A 125 17.34 22.19 -0.46
C VAL A 125 16.77 23.08 -1.56
N VAL A 126 15.74 22.60 -2.27
CA VAL A 126 15.19 23.34 -3.42
C VAL A 126 14.37 24.57 -3.01
N SER A 127 13.69 24.50 -1.86
CA SER A 127 12.97 25.64 -1.27
C SER A 127 13.89 26.71 -0.65
N GLY A 128 15.19 26.42 -0.53
CA GLY A 128 16.13 27.30 0.17
C GLY A 128 15.91 27.37 1.68
N ALA A 129 15.09 26.48 2.26
CA ALA A 129 14.87 26.41 3.70
C ALA A 129 16.14 26.01 4.48
N VAL A 130 17.04 25.26 3.83
CA VAL A 130 18.35 24.87 4.36
C VAL A 130 19.43 25.24 3.35
N ALA A 131 20.64 25.52 3.84
CA ALA A 131 21.80 25.70 2.97
C ALA A 131 22.01 24.47 2.06
N PRO A 132 22.55 24.64 0.83
CA PRO A 132 22.81 23.54 -0.07
C PRO A 132 23.62 22.44 0.62
N LEU A 133 23.04 21.24 0.71
CA LEU A 133 23.70 20.09 1.33
C LEU A 133 24.94 19.71 0.51
N PRO A 134 26.00 19.15 1.12
CA PRO A 134 27.11 18.59 0.39
C PRO A 134 26.63 17.49 -0.58
N TYR A 135 27.30 17.37 -1.73
CA TYR A 135 26.92 16.48 -2.83
C TYR A 135 26.59 15.05 -2.40
N TRP A 136 27.42 14.46 -1.52
CA TRP A 136 27.22 13.09 -1.04
C TRP A 136 25.91 12.91 -0.26
N GLN A 137 25.44 13.92 0.47
CA GLN A 137 24.18 13.84 1.21
C GLN A 137 23.00 13.81 0.25
N ILE A 138 23.03 14.63 -0.80
CA ILE A 138 22.00 14.60 -1.83
C ILE A 138 21.98 13.26 -2.55
N CYS A 139 23.15 12.64 -2.81
CA CYS A 139 23.21 11.27 -3.32
C CYS A 139 22.47 10.29 -2.39
N VAL A 140 22.72 10.36 -1.07
CA VAL A 140 22.05 9.49 -0.09
C VAL A 140 20.54 9.72 -0.08
N PHE A 141 20.07 10.97 -0.11
CA PHE A 141 18.63 11.27 -0.15
C PHE A 141 17.97 10.81 -1.46
N LEU A 142 18.67 10.91 -2.59
CA LEU A 142 18.21 10.34 -3.86
C LEU A 142 18.17 8.81 -3.82
N CYS A 143 19.17 8.16 -3.22
CA CYS A 143 19.17 6.72 -3.00
C CYS A 143 17.98 6.29 -2.13
N LEU A 144 17.70 7.01 -1.03
CA LEU A 144 16.56 6.76 -0.16
C LEU A 144 15.23 6.95 -0.89
N GLY A 145 15.10 8.02 -1.67
CA GLY A 145 13.95 8.24 -2.56
C GLY A 145 13.77 7.09 -3.55
N GLY A 146 14.87 6.62 -4.16
CA GLY A 146 14.93 5.41 -4.99
C GLY A 146 14.41 4.16 -4.28
N ASN A 147 14.98 3.88 -3.11
CA ASN A 147 14.68 2.70 -2.31
C ASN A 147 13.21 2.68 -1.85
N SER A 148 12.64 3.83 -1.50
CA SER A 148 11.25 3.95 -1.02
C SER A 148 10.22 3.27 -1.93
N THR A 149 10.34 3.47 -3.26
CA THR A 149 9.40 2.86 -4.21
C THR A 149 9.57 1.37 -4.33
N THR A 150 10.76 0.83 -4.07
CA THR A 150 10.96 -0.61 -4.08
C THR A 150 10.27 -1.30 -2.92
N TRP A 151 10.27 -0.69 -1.73
CA TRP A 151 9.49 -1.15 -0.59
C TRP A 151 7.99 -1.14 -0.87
N MET A 152 7.48 -0.03 -1.43
CA MET A 152 6.07 0.09 -1.82
C MET A 152 5.67 -0.95 -2.87
N ASN A 153 6.46 -1.09 -3.94
CA ASN A 153 6.25 -2.08 -4.99
C ASN A 153 6.29 -3.52 -4.45
N THR A 154 7.18 -3.81 -3.50
CA THR A 154 7.29 -5.12 -2.88
C THR A 154 6.07 -5.42 -2.00
N ALA A 155 5.63 -4.45 -1.19
CA ALA A 155 4.42 -4.58 -0.38
C ALA A 155 3.19 -4.88 -1.26
N VAL A 156 3.05 -4.15 -2.38
CA VAL A 156 1.99 -4.37 -3.37
C VAL A 156 2.10 -5.76 -4.01
N LEU A 157 3.30 -6.16 -4.43
CA LEU A 157 3.52 -7.48 -5.03
C LEU A 157 3.17 -8.62 -4.08
N VAL A 158 3.60 -8.53 -2.81
CA VAL A 158 3.31 -9.53 -1.77
C VAL A 158 1.81 -9.60 -1.51
N THR A 159 1.15 -8.45 -1.42
CA THR A 159 -0.31 -8.36 -1.31
C THR A 159 -0.98 -9.08 -2.49
N CYS A 160 -0.53 -8.85 -3.71
CA CYS A 160 -1.06 -9.49 -4.91
C CYS A 160 -0.85 -11.00 -4.92
N ILE A 161 0.33 -11.49 -4.52
CA ILE A 161 0.62 -12.92 -4.50
C ILE A 161 -0.22 -13.63 -3.43
N ARG A 162 -0.36 -13.02 -2.25
CA ARG A 162 -1.19 -13.57 -1.15
C ARG A 162 -2.68 -13.60 -1.53
N ASN A 163 -3.15 -12.56 -2.21
CA ASN A 163 -4.55 -12.37 -2.51
C ASN A 163 -5.00 -13.05 -3.82
N PHE A 164 -4.11 -13.15 -4.83
CA PHE A 164 -4.42 -13.66 -6.17
C PHE A 164 -3.41 -14.71 -6.63
N ARG A 165 -3.44 -15.89 -6.00
CA ARG A 165 -2.51 -16.98 -6.31
C ARG A 165 -2.59 -17.46 -7.77
N TRP A 166 -3.78 -17.43 -8.37
CA TRP A 166 -4.02 -17.92 -9.74
C TRP A 166 -3.88 -16.84 -10.84
N SER A 167 -4.12 -15.56 -10.52
CA SER A 167 -4.10 -14.44 -11.49
C SER A 167 -3.04 -13.37 -11.19
N ARG A 168 -1.99 -13.72 -10.44
CA ARG A 168 -0.89 -12.82 -10.06
C ARG A 168 -0.19 -12.12 -11.23
N GLY A 169 -0.08 -12.78 -12.40
CA GLY A 169 0.59 -12.24 -13.58
C GLY A 169 -0.13 -11.03 -14.17
N PRO A 170 -1.37 -11.18 -14.64
CA PRO A 170 -2.18 -10.08 -15.17
C PRO A 170 -2.34 -8.91 -14.18
N ILE A 171 -2.56 -9.20 -12.90
CA ILE A 171 -2.78 -8.17 -11.87
C ILE A 171 -1.51 -7.38 -11.59
N SER A 172 -0.36 -8.06 -11.48
CA SER A 172 0.93 -7.38 -11.35
C SER A 172 1.23 -6.50 -12.57
N GLY A 173 0.86 -6.96 -13.77
CA GLY A 173 0.95 -6.15 -15.00
C GLY A 173 0.10 -4.89 -14.94
N LEU A 174 -1.17 -5.01 -14.53
CA LEU A 174 -2.09 -3.88 -14.37
C LEU A 174 -1.55 -2.86 -13.35
N LEU A 175 -1.06 -3.34 -12.20
CA LEU A 175 -0.48 -2.49 -11.16
C LEU A 175 0.76 -1.77 -11.67
N LYS A 176 1.67 -2.45 -12.35
CA LYS A 176 2.81 -1.79 -13.01
C LYS A 176 2.36 -0.75 -14.04
N GLY A 177 1.25 -0.99 -14.73
CA GLY A 177 0.59 0.00 -15.59
C GLY A 177 0.22 1.28 -14.83
N TYR A 178 -0.36 1.17 -13.63
CA TYR A 178 -0.66 2.33 -12.78
C TYR A 178 0.60 3.13 -12.37
N VAL A 179 1.77 2.51 -12.26
CA VAL A 179 3.04 3.24 -12.04
C VAL A 179 3.39 4.11 -13.24
N GLY A 180 3.29 3.56 -14.45
CA GLY A 180 3.56 4.31 -15.67
C GLY A 180 2.59 5.47 -15.85
N LEU A 181 1.29 5.19 -15.64
CA LEU A 181 0.23 6.20 -15.73
C LEU A 181 0.42 7.32 -14.70
N SER A 182 0.72 6.99 -13.44
CA SER A 182 0.96 8.00 -12.41
C SER A 182 2.20 8.86 -12.68
N THR A 183 3.25 8.28 -13.26
CA THR A 183 4.43 9.04 -13.71
C THR A 183 4.05 10.09 -14.76
N ALA A 184 3.22 9.71 -15.74
CA ALA A 184 2.73 10.64 -16.76
C ALA A 184 1.89 11.76 -16.13
N ILE A 185 0.96 11.41 -15.23
CA ILE A 185 0.15 12.41 -14.49
C ILE A 185 1.04 13.38 -13.70
N PHE A 186 2.04 12.89 -12.97
CA PHE A 186 2.94 13.78 -12.22
C PHE A 186 3.76 14.67 -13.15
N THR A 187 4.15 14.17 -14.32
CA THR A 187 4.88 14.94 -15.33
C THR A 187 4.01 16.08 -15.88
N ASP A 188 2.77 15.79 -16.23
CA ASP A 188 1.80 16.80 -16.69
C ASP A 188 1.44 17.78 -15.59
N THR A 189 1.25 17.31 -14.36
CA THR A 189 1.01 18.16 -13.19
C THR A 189 2.19 19.11 -12.96
N CYS A 190 3.42 18.63 -13.12
CA CYS A 190 4.61 19.46 -13.00
C CYS A 190 4.66 20.56 -14.07
N SER A 191 4.35 20.22 -15.33
CA SER A 191 4.42 21.18 -16.43
C SER A 191 3.27 22.20 -16.42
N VAL A 192 2.09 21.81 -15.92
CA VAL A 192 0.90 22.68 -15.89
C VAL A 192 0.81 23.52 -14.62
N LEU A 193 1.07 22.92 -13.44
CA LEU A 193 0.85 23.58 -12.15
C LEU A 193 2.15 24.10 -11.50
N PHE A 194 3.29 23.47 -11.78
CA PHE A 194 4.54 23.73 -11.05
C PHE A 194 5.72 24.13 -11.95
N ALA A 195 5.45 24.59 -13.18
CA ALA A 195 6.49 24.94 -14.17
C ALA A 195 7.51 25.97 -13.63
N ASN A 196 7.07 26.85 -12.74
CA ASN A 196 7.90 27.89 -12.13
C ASN A 196 8.24 27.63 -10.65
N ASP A 197 7.73 26.55 -10.06
CA ASP A 197 7.93 26.22 -8.64
C ASP A 197 8.21 24.73 -8.41
N PRO A 198 9.46 24.29 -8.66
CA PRO A 198 9.90 22.92 -8.46
C PRO A 198 9.90 22.50 -6.98
N ALA A 199 9.93 23.45 -6.03
CA ALA A 199 9.85 23.14 -4.60
C ALA A 199 8.46 22.63 -4.24
N SER A 200 7.40 23.32 -4.68
CA SER A 200 6.03 22.87 -4.46
C SER A 200 5.72 21.51 -5.12
N PHE A 201 6.37 21.21 -6.25
CA PHE A 201 6.30 19.86 -6.83
C PHE A 201 6.94 18.80 -5.93
N LEU A 202 8.13 19.06 -5.38
CA LEU A 202 8.82 18.12 -4.49
C LEU A 202 8.06 17.84 -3.19
N VAL A 203 7.43 18.85 -2.58
CA VAL A 203 6.62 18.62 -1.37
C VAL A 203 5.37 17.78 -1.68
N MET A 204 4.76 17.98 -2.85
CA MET A 204 3.66 17.11 -3.31
C MET A 204 4.14 15.67 -3.46
N LEU A 205 5.32 15.44 -4.07
CA LEU A 205 5.91 14.11 -4.20
C LEU A 205 6.32 13.47 -2.86
N ALA A 206 6.54 14.26 -1.82
CA ALA A 206 6.82 13.75 -0.48
C ALA A 206 5.54 13.42 0.29
N VAL A 207 4.58 14.36 0.32
CA VAL A 207 3.38 14.30 1.16
C VAL A 207 2.32 13.37 0.57
N VAL A 208 2.06 13.43 -0.74
CA VAL A 208 0.99 12.63 -1.36
C VAL A 208 1.26 11.13 -1.23
N PRO A 209 2.47 10.61 -1.56
CA PRO A 209 2.75 9.18 -1.39
C PRO A 209 2.79 8.76 0.08
N ALA A 210 3.28 9.62 0.98
CA ALA A 210 3.29 9.34 2.42
C ALA A 210 1.86 9.23 2.99
N ALA A 211 0.97 10.17 2.64
CA ALA A 211 -0.42 10.15 3.07
C ALA A 211 -1.18 8.93 2.53
N VAL A 212 -1.00 8.60 1.25
CA VAL A 212 -1.63 7.41 0.65
C VAL A 212 -1.11 6.12 1.28
N CYS A 213 0.20 6.02 1.54
CA CYS A 213 0.75 4.87 2.25
C CYS A 213 0.24 4.79 3.70
N ALA A 214 0.08 5.91 4.40
CA ALA A 214 -0.50 5.94 5.75
C ALA A 214 -1.94 5.42 5.77
N LEU A 215 -2.77 5.87 4.84
CA LEU A 215 -4.13 5.36 4.68
C LEU A 215 -4.14 3.87 4.33
N ALA A 216 -3.29 3.44 3.39
CA ALA A 216 -3.15 2.04 3.02
C ALA A 216 -2.76 1.14 4.21
N MET A 217 -1.88 1.61 5.09
CA MET A 217 -1.49 0.88 6.30
C MET A 217 -2.65 0.67 7.26
N VAL A 218 -3.54 1.66 7.42
CA VAL A 218 -4.73 1.55 8.28
C VAL A 218 -5.68 0.49 7.73
N PHE A 219 -6.02 0.57 6.44
CA PHE A 219 -6.90 -0.40 5.79
C PHE A 219 -6.34 -1.82 5.79
N LEU A 220 -5.02 -1.98 5.60
CA LEU A 220 -4.38 -3.31 5.61
C LEU A 220 -4.30 -3.92 7.00
N ARG A 221 -4.13 -3.10 8.06
CA ARG A 221 -4.15 -3.59 9.45
C ARG A 221 -5.51 -4.17 9.84
N GLU A 222 -6.58 -3.48 9.47
CA GLU A 222 -7.96 -3.92 9.74
C GLU A 222 -8.28 -5.22 8.96
N GLY A 223 -7.79 -5.34 7.72
CA GLY A 223 -7.94 -6.55 6.92
C GLY A 223 -7.19 -7.77 7.46
N THR A 224 -6.00 -7.58 8.05
CA THR A 224 -5.24 -8.68 8.68
C THR A 224 -5.82 -9.12 10.02
N ALA A 225 -6.32 -8.19 10.85
CA ALA A 225 -6.96 -8.53 12.12
C ALA A 225 -8.20 -9.42 11.92
N ALA A 226 -8.98 -9.17 10.86
CA ALA A 226 -10.13 -10.00 10.51
C ALA A 226 -9.74 -11.38 9.93
N ALA A 227 -8.56 -11.51 9.32
CA ALA A 227 -8.08 -12.77 8.75
C ALA A 227 -7.45 -13.70 9.81
N ASP A 228 -6.74 -13.13 10.80
CA ASP A 228 -6.14 -13.88 11.90
C ASP A 228 -7.20 -14.50 12.83
N GLU A 229 -8.34 -13.82 13.04
CA GLU A 229 -9.49 -14.39 13.78
C GLU A 229 -10.15 -15.58 13.05
N GLU A 230 -10.11 -15.63 11.71
CA GLU A 230 -10.69 -16.72 10.91
C GLU A 230 -9.79 -17.97 10.84
N ASP A 231 -8.46 -17.83 10.95
CA ASP A 231 -7.51 -18.95 10.92
C ASP A 231 -7.43 -19.67 12.29
N ASP A 232 -7.49 -18.92 13.40
CA ASP A 232 -7.58 -19.50 14.75
C ASP A 232 -8.89 -20.30 14.93
N GLY A 233 -9.99 -19.88 14.29
CA GLY A 233 -11.26 -20.62 14.29
C GLY A 233 -11.20 -22.00 13.59
N ARG A 234 -10.27 -22.21 12.65
CA ARG A 234 -10.09 -23.52 11.98
C ARG A 234 -9.08 -24.40 12.69
N CYS A 235 -8.09 -23.82 13.36
CA CYS A 235 -7.09 -24.58 14.11
C CYS A 235 -7.69 -25.25 15.36
N PHE A 236 -8.65 -24.60 16.03
CA PHE A 236 -9.38 -25.19 17.15
C PHE A 236 -10.40 -26.28 16.75
N ALA A 237 -10.82 -26.35 15.49
CA ALA A 237 -11.77 -27.36 15.03
C ALA A 237 -11.11 -28.72 14.70
N HIS A 238 -9.78 -28.76 14.51
CA HIS A 238 -9.09 -29.96 14.04
C HIS A 238 -8.34 -30.76 15.13
N THR A 239 -8.42 -30.33 16.40
CA THR A 239 -7.72 -30.96 17.55
C THR A 239 -8.64 -31.53 18.63
N ALA A 240 -9.88 -31.90 18.30
CA ALA A 240 -10.66 -32.79 19.17
C ALA A 240 -10.37 -34.26 18.81
N PRO A 241 -9.58 -35.02 19.59
CA PRO A 241 -9.45 -36.45 19.37
C PRO A 241 -10.80 -37.10 19.66
N SER A 242 -11.37 -37.76 18.65
CA SER A 242 -12.48 -38.70 18.78
C SER A 242 -12.12 -39.78 19.79
N ARG A 243 -12.50 -39.58 21.06
CA ARG A 243 -12.49 -40.63 22.08
C ARG A 243 -13.85 -41.33 22.05
N ARG A 244 -13.95 -42.40 21.27
CA ARG A 244 -15.02 -43.39 21.38
C ARG A 244 -14.47 -44.76 21.03
N ASP A 245 -13.84 -45.38 22.02
CA ASP A 245 -13.68 -46.83 22.06
C ASP A 245 -14.24 -47.32 23.40
N ARG A 246 -15.09 -48.34 23.28
CA ARG A 246 -15.88 -49.10 24.27
C ARG A 246 -17.29 -48.60 24.57
#